data_AF-A0A135VFC7-F1
#
_entry.id   AF-A0A135VFC7-F1
#
_cell.length_a   1.000
_cell.length_b   1.000
_cell.length_c   1.000
_cell.angle_alpha   90.00
_cell.angle_beta   90.00
_cell.angle_gamma   90.00
#
_symmetry.space_group_name_H-M   'P 1'
#
loop_
_entity.id
_entity.type
_entity.pdbx_description
1 polymer ?
#
loop_
_entity_poly.entity_id
_entity_poly.type
_entity_poly.pdbx_seq_one_letter_code
_entity_poly.pdbx_strand_id
1 'polypeptide(L)'
;MTGDRSLDELPNQVYVALGRRGMEPLALKECTYECGGQELKLIEPPTENQIPDKGNLEVEENWLVECTKCNRKFIIRCIIHFLDGERLETRVYLIDDKGKDLGWLGSY
;
A
#
# COMPACT_ATOMS: atom_id res chain seq x y z
N MET A 1 -21.28 10.22 0.06
CA MET A 1 -21.46 8.98 -0.71
C MET A 1 -20.28 8.11 -0.35
N THR A 2 -20.47 7.13 0.53
CA THR A 2 -19.40 6.20 0.92
C THR A 2 -19.16 5.31 -0.29
N GLY A 3 -18.26 5.72 -1.18
CA GLY A 3 -17.75 4.82 -2.20
C GLY A 3 -17.10 3.67 -1.47
N ASP A 4 -17.61 2.45 -1.65
CA ASP A 4 -16.97 1.24 -1.17
C ASP A 4 -15.58 1.17 -1.83
N ARG A 5 -14.58 1.78 -1.17
CA ARG A 5 -13.18 1.67 -1.56
C ARG A 5 -12.79 0.20 -1.48
N SER A 6 -12.04 -0.26 -2.47
CA SER A 6 -11.75 -1.69 -2.66
C SER A 6 -10.28 -1.89 -2.95
N LEU A 7 -9.78 -3.13 -2.75
CA LEU A 7 -8.39 -3.47 -3.08
C LEU A 7 -8.08 -3.34 -4.57
N ASP A 8 -9.08 -3.18 -5.44
CA ASP A 8 -8.90 -2.91 -6.86
C ASP A 8 -8.26 -1.53 -7.13
N GLU A 9 -8.35 -0.59 -6.18
CA GLU A 9 -7.66 0.71 -6.27
C GLU A 9 -6.15 0.59 -6.09
N LEU A 10 -5.69 -0.46 -5.40
CA LEU A 10 -4.27 -0.76 -5.25
C LEU A 10 -3.77 -1.53 -6.48
N PRO A 11 -2.55 -1.24 -6.97
CA PRO A 11 -1.96 -2.01 -8.05
C PRO A 11 -1.71 -3.45 -7.60
N ASN A 12 -1.62 -4.37 -8.55
CA ASN A 12 -1.28 -5.77 -8.23
C ASN A 12 0.19 -5.92 -7.84
N GLN A 13 1.06 -5.03 -8.31
CA GLN A 13 2.51 -5.09 -8.10
C GLN A 13 3.06 -3.71 -7.76
N VAL A 14 4.11 -3.69 -6.95
CA VAL A 14 4.97 -2.54 -6.66
C VAL A 14 6.39 -2.86 -7.10
N TYR A 15 7.23 -1.86 -7.27
CA TYR A 15 8.57 -2.04 -7.79
C TYR A 15 9.61 -1.66 -6.74
N VAL A 16 10.60 -2.53 -6.55
CA VAL A 16 11.77 -2.23 -5.72
C VAL A 16 12.98 -1.96 -6.61
N ALA A 17 13.69 -0.87 -6.32
CA ALA A 17 14.92 -0.53 -7.03
C ALA A 17 16.08 -1.40 -6.55
N LEU A 18 16.67 -2.21 -7.44
CA LEU A 18 17.83 -3.06 -7.18
C LEU A 18 19.15 -2.40 -7.67
N GLY A 19 19.19 -1.07 -7.67
CA GLY A 19 20.31 -0.28 -8.18
C GLY A 19 20.57 -0.54 -9.67
N ARG A 20 21.79 -0.97 -10.01
CA ARG A 20 22.18 -1.22 -11.42
C ARG A 20 21.48 -2.43 -12.06
N ARG A 21 20.82 -3.27 -11.26
CA ARG A 21 20.09 -4.46 -11.74
C ARG A 21 18.68 -4.12 -12.24
N GLY A 22 18.27 -2.85 -12.15
CA GLY A 22 16.96 -2.39 -12.58
C GLY A 22 15.95 -2.43 -11.45
N MET A 23 14.69 -2.73 -11.80
CA MET A 23 13.57 -2.81 -10.87
C MET A 23 13.03 -4.23 -10.84
N GLU A 24 12.69 -4.71 -9.65
CA GLU A 24 12.03 -6.00 -9.46
C GLU A 24 10.57 -5.79 -9.07
N PRO A 25 9.61 -6.41 -9.78
CA PRO A 25 8.21 -6.36 -9.40
C PRO A 25 7.95 -7.29 -8.22
N LEU A 26 7.28 -6.76 -7.20
CA LEU A 26 6.82 -7.50 -6.02
C LEU A 26 5.30 -7.42 -5.97
N ALA A 27 4.63 -8.54 -5.70
CA ALA A 27 3.18 -8.56 -5.61
C ALA A 27 2.70 -7.87 -4.32
N LEU A 28 1.79 -6.91 -4.48
CA LEU A 28 1.24 -6.16 -3.35
C LEU A 28 0.11 -6.93 -2.65
N LYS A 29 -0.69 -7.65 -3.42
CA LYS A 29 -1.90 -8.34 -2.96
C LYS A 29 -1.62 -9.76 -2.45
N GLU A 30 -0.42 -9.99 -1.93
CA GLU A 30 -0.03 -11.26 -1.32
C GLU A 30 0.19 -11.10 0.20
N CYS A 31 0.09 -12.21 0.93
CA CYS A 31 0.34 -12.20 2.37
C CYS A 31 1.81 -11.90 2.66
N THR A 32 2.07 -10.93 3.53
CA THR A 32 3.43 -10.59 4.00
C THR A 32 4.06 -11.68 4.88
N TYR A 33 3.25 -12.58 5.45
CA TYR A 33 3.74 -13.67 6.28
C TYR A 33 4.05 -14.91 5.43
N GLU A 34 4.93 -15.80 5.94
CA GLU A 34 5.38 -17.06 5.31
C GLU A 34 4.26 -18.12 5.14
N CYS A 35 2.99 -17.73 5.05
CA CYS A 35 1.89 -18.63 4.74
C CYS A 35 1.68 -18.82 3.24
N GLY A 36 2.22 -17.93 2.38
CA GLY A 36 2.06 -18.00 0.93
C GLY A 36 0.60 -17.90 0.47
N GLY A 37 -0.20 -17.04 1.12
CA GLY A 37 -1.56 -16.73 0.68
C GLY A 37 -1.55 -15.62 -0.36
N GLN A 38 -2.31 -15.78 -1.45
CA GLN A 38 -2.38 -14.82 -2.56
C GLN A 38 -3.67 -13.99 -2.58
N GLU A 39 -4.52 -14.20 -1.57
CA GLU A 39 -5.82 -13.56 -1.47
C GLU A 39 -5.88 -12.76 -0.16
N LEU A 40 -6.16 -11.48 -0.31
CA LEU A 40 -6.35 -10.53 0.78
C LEU A 40 -7.79 -10.01 0.75
N LYS A 41 -8.34 -9.82 1.95
CA LYS A 41 -9.63 -9.21 2.18
C LYS A 41 -9.43 -7.83 2.79
N LEU A 42 -10.11 -6.82 2.26
CA LEU A 42 -10.14 -5.49 2.87
C LEU A 42 -10.99 -5.54 4.14
N ILE A 43 -10.42 -5.06 5.24
CA ILE A 43 -11.12 -4.90 6.52
C ILE A 43 -11.50 -3.43 6.72
N GLU A 44 -10.56 -2.52 6.52
CA GLU A 44 -10.80 -1.06 6.63
C GLU A 44 -10.17 -0.33 5.45
N PRO A 45 -10.96 0.48 4.70
CA PRO A 45 -10.43 1.35 3.67
C PRO A 45 -9.67 2.54 4.27
N PRO A 46 -8.77 3.19 3.51
CA PRO A 46 -8.06 4.36 3.98
C PRO A 46 -9.02 5.55 4.14
N THR A 47 -8.59 6.51 4.96
CA THR A 47 -9.30 7.79 5.09
C THR A 47 -9.10 8.65 3.85
N GLU A 48 -10.16 9.28 3.38
CA GLU A 48 -10.08 10.23 2.27
C GLU A 48 -9.37 11.51 2.72
N ASN A 49 -8.32 11.88 1.98
CA ASN A 49 -7.55 13.09 2.24
C ASN A 49 -7.80 14.11 1.13
N GLN A 50 -7.88 15.39 1.51
CA GLN A 50 -8.00 16.48 0.56
C GLN A 50 -6.63 16.79 -0.05
N ILE A 51 -6.54 16.75 -1.38
CA ILE A 51 -5.32 17.06 -2.12
C ILE A 51 -5.37 18.54 -2.51
N PRO A 52 -4.44 19.38 -2.03
CA PRO A 52 -4.38 20.78 -2.41
C PRO A 52 -3.85 20.93 -3.85
N ASP A 53 -4.39 21.90 -4.59
CA ASP A 53 -3.99 22.19 -5.98
C ASP A 53 -2.55 22.70 -6.13
N LYS A 54 -1.90 23.15 -5.05
CA LYS A 54 -0.55 23.73 -5.09
C LYS A 54 0.29 23.31 -3.90
N GLY A 55 1.59 23.14 -4.16
CA GLY A 55 2.59 22.81 -3.15
C GLY A 55 2.93 21.32 -3.11
N ASN A 56 3.79 20.98 -2.17
CA ASN A 56 4.22 19.62 -1.91
C ASN A 56 3.42 19.06 -0.72
N LEU A 57 2.72 17.95 -0.92
CA LEU A 57 1.99 17.25 0.12
C LEU A 57 2.30 15.76 0.08
N GLU A 58 2.52 15.16 1.25
CA GLU A 58 2.52 13.71 1.43
C GLU A 58 1.21 13.29 2.11
N VAL A 59 0.54 12.31 1.51
CA VAL A 59 -0.72 11.75 2.00
C VAL A 59 -0.47 10.31 2.43
N GLU A 60 -0.88 9.96 3.65
CA GLU A 60 -0.82 8.58 4.14
C GLU A 60 -2.19 7.90 4.00
N GLU A 61 -2.22 6.80 3.25
CA GLU A 61 -3.38 5.92 3.12
C GLU A 61 -3.06 4.55 3.72
N ASN A 62 -3.71 4.23 4.85
CA ASN A 62 -3.56 2.95 5.52
C ASN A 62 -4.72 2.02 5.15
N TRP A 63 -4.40 0.91 4.49
CA TRP A 63 -5.36 -0.13 4.10
C TRP A 63 -5.22 -1.32 5.05
N LEU A 64 -6.19 -1.53 5.94
CA LEU A 64 -6.17 -2.71 6.81
C LEU A 64 -6.68 -3.92 6.03
N VAL A 65 -5.81 -4.91 5.85
CA VAL A 65 -6.12 -6.13 5.10
C VAL A 65 -5.96 -7.36 5.97
N GLU A 66 -6.66 -8.42 5.60
CA GLU A 66 -6.59 -9.74 6.23
C GLU A 66 -6.29 -10.79 5.17
N CYS A 67 -5.32 -11.66 5.42
CA CYS A 67 -5.07 -12.80 4.56
C CYS A 67 -6.14 -13.89 4.80
N THR A 68 -6.82 -14.32 3.75
CA THR A 68 -7.87 -15.36 3.84
C THR A 68 -7.34 -16.74 4.24
N LYS A 69 -6.05 -17.01 4.00
CA LYS A 69 -5.40 -18.30 4.28
C LYS A 69 -5.00 -18.45 5.75
N CYS A 70 -4.35 -17.45 6.34
CA CYS A 70 -3.85 -17.52 7.72
C CYS A 70 -4.62 -16.63 8.69
N ASN A 71 -5.62 -15.88 8.22
CA ASN A 71 -6.46 -14.94 9.00
C ASN A 71 -5.65 -13.91 9.79
N ARG A 72 -4.42 -13.61 9.33
CA ARG A 72 -3.60 -12.55 9.93
C ARG A 72 -3.90 -11.24 9.24
N LYS A 73 -3.94 -10.19 10.05
CA LYS A 73 -4.15 -8.82 9.60
C LYS A 73 -2.82 -8.10 9.49
N PHE A 74 -2.73 -7.19 8.54
CA PHE A 74 -1.61 -6.27 8.39
C PHE A 74 -2.11 -5.03 7.65
N ILE A 75 -1.34 -3.95 7.73
CA ILE A 75 -1.68 -2.70 7.07
C ILE A 75 -0.74 -2.52 5.89
N ILE A 76 -1.33 -2.25 4.72
CA ILE A 76 -0.62 -1.74 3.56
C ILE A 76 -0.67 -0.21 3.68
N ARG A 77 0.46 0.40 4.05
CA ARG A 77 0.59 1.85 4.16
C ARG A 77 1.12 2.41 2.85
N CYS A 78 0.32 3.24 2.20
CA CYS A 78 0.70 3.97 1.00
C CYS A 78 1.01 5.41 1.37
N ILE A 79 2.26 5.84 1.19
CA ILE A 79 2.66 7.24 1.30
C ILE A 79 2.71 7.81 -0.10
N ILE A 80 1.69 8.59 -0.46
CA ILE A 80 1.50 9.18 -1.77
C ILE A 80 2.09 10.58 -1.76
N HIS A 81 3.04 10.83 -2.67
CA HIS A 81 3.65 12.14 -2.81
C HIS A 81 2.96 12.92 -3.92
N PHE A 82 2.40 14.08 -3.57
CA PHE A 82 1.79 15.03 -4.49
C PHE A 82 2.66 16.28 -4.65
N LEU A 83 2.76 16.76 -5.89
CA LEU A 83 3.33 18.05 -6.22
C LEU A 83 2.36 18.79 -7.14
N ASP A 84 1.90 19.96 -6.69
CA ASP A 84 0.96 20.82 -7.42
C ASP A 84 -0.30 20.07 -7.90
N GLY A 85 -0.84 19.22 -7.02
CA GLY A 85 -2.03 18.40 -7.28
C GLY A 85 -1.77 17.12 -8.07
N GLU A 86 -0.58 16.93 -8.65
CA GLU A 86 -0.22 15.73 -9.40
C GLU A 86 0.48 14.70 -8.52
N ARG A 87 0.12 13.42 -8.68
CA ARG A 87 0.75 12.30 -7.98
C ARG A 87 2.09 11.98 -8.64
N LEU A 88 3.19 12.13 -7.89
CA LEU A 88 4.54 11.83 -8.36
C LEU A 88 4.93 10.37 -8.15
N GLU A 89 4.76 9.87 -6.94
CA GLU A 89 5.09 8.50 -6.57
C GLU A 89 4.25 8.02 -5.40
N THR A 90 4.23 6.71 -5.19
CA THR A 90 3.68 6.12 -3.98
C THR A 90 4.60 5.08 -3.41
N ARG A 91 5.05 5.32 -2.19
CA ARG A 91 5.87 4.38 -1.44
C ARG A 91 4.97 3.51 -0.59
N VAL A 92 5.15 2.20 -0.70
CA VAL A 92 4.34 1.22 0.00
C VAL A 92 5.15 0.57 1.12
N TYR A 93 4.59 0.58 2.31
CA TYR A 93 5.14 -0.03 3.52
C TYR A 93 4.16 -1.06 4.06
N LEU A 94 4.69 -2.05 4.78
CA LEU A 94 3.88 -3.08 5.42
C LEU A 94 3.99 -2.94 6.93
N ILE A 95 2.87 -2.87 7.62
CA ILE A 95 2.82 -2.82 9.10
C ILE A 95 2.11 -4.07 9.60
N ASP A 96 2.69 -4.77 10.57
CA ASP A 96 2.10 -5.97 11.15
C ASP A 96 0.88 -5.68 12.04
N ASP A 97 0.21 -6.74 12.49
CA ASP A 97 -0.95 -6.68 13.41
C ASP A 97 -0.67 -6.01 14.77
N LYS A 98 0.59 -5.88 15.17
CA LYS A 98 1.06 -5.24 16.39
C LYS A 98 1.51 -3.80 16.17
N GLY A 99 1.34 -3.26 14.96
CA GLY A 99 1.78 -1.92 14.60
C GLY A 99 3.28 -1.82 14.33
N LYS A 100 3.98 -2.95 14.18
CA LYS A 100 5.41 -2.95 13.85
C LYS A 100 5.58 -2.75 12.35
N ASP A 101 6.37 -1.74 11.98
CA ASP A 101 6.79 -1.54 10.60
C ASP A 101 7.70 -2.69 10.15
N LEU A 102 7.26 -3.44 9.14
CA LEU A 102 7.98 -4.52 8.49
C LEU A 102 8.93 -4.01 7.39
N GLY A 103 8.84 -2.72 7.07
CA GLY A 103 9.68 -2.03 6.12
C GLY A 103 8.97 -1.64 4.83
N TRP A 104 9.74 -1.00 3.97
CA TRP A 104 9.35 -0.61 2.63
C TRP A 104 9.30 -1.82 1.70
N LEU A 105 8.17 -1.99 1.00
CA LEU A 105 7.96 -3.04 0.01
C LEU A 105 8.39 -2.59 -1.39
N GLY A 106 8.02 -1.37 -1.80
CA GLY A 106 8.27 -0.88 -3.15
C GLY A 106 7.56 0.43 -3.43
N SER A 107 7.68 0.92 -4.66
CA SER A 107 6.96 2.10 -5.13
C SER A 107 6.31 1.87 -6.50
N TYR A 108 5.34 2.72 -6.82
CA TYR A 108 4.65 2.77 -8.12
C TYR A 108 4.11 4.17 -8.41
#